data_AF-A0A0C5B4F4-F1
#
_entry.id   AF-A0A0C5B4F4-F1
#
_cell.length_a   1.000
_cell.length_b   1.000
_cell.length_c   1.000
_cell.angle_alpha   90.00
_cell.angle_beta   90.00
_cell.angle_gamma   90.00
#
_symmetry.space_group_name_H-M   'P 1'
#
loop_
_entity.id
_entity.type
_entity.pdbx_description
1 polymer ?
#
loop_
_entity_poly.entity_id
_entity_poly.type
_entity_poly.pdbx_seq_one_letter_code
_entity_poly.pdbx_strand_id
1 'polypeptide(L)'
;MPTLHYFHDLSASQKRQAQRLVGDLQPEWHCYLTGAGADVIQALPLQPIVRTGAIRLSDAARAQLVAEGRREMEFVVRHAIGDWSEIPATEQAANHLAIEEEGVIASRFALGAAAWIYVTTQADRQATHVTVGRAIERDRFPVFAAPGHDSHGAVGS
;
A
#
# COMPACT_ATOMS: atom_id res chain seq x y z
N MET A 1 15.76 22.40 6.50
CA MET A 1 14.80 21.91 7.53
C MET A 1 14.79 20.40 7.45
N PRO A 2 14.59 19.67 8.57
CA PRO A 2 14.49 18.23 8.50
C PRO A 2 13.23 17.82 7.73
N THR A 3 13.31 16.75 6.93
CA THR A 3 12.20 16.29 6.08
C THR A 3 11.94 14.81 6.33
N LEU A 4 10.67 14.43 6.34
CA LEU A 4 10.24 13.05 6.56
C LEU A 4 10.07 12.36 5.20
N HIS A 5 10.62 11.15 5.09
CA HIS A 5 10.60 10.36 3.86
C HIS A 5 10.17 8.93 4.16
N TYR A 6 9.43 8.31 3.26
CA TYR A 6 9.32 6.86 3.26
C TYR A 6 10.65 6.25 2.81
N PHE A 7 10.86 4.96 3.11
CA PHE A 7 12.07 4.27 2.67
C PHE A 7 12.28 4.32 1.15
N HIS A 8 11.20 4.25 0.35
CA HIS A 8 11.30 4.24 -1.11
C HIS A 8 11.81 5.57 -1.67
N ASP A 9 11.50 6.69 -1.02
CA ASP A 9 11.93 8.04 -1.40
C ASP A 9 13.42 8.31 -1.14
N LEU A 10 14.05 7.50 -0.28
CA LEU A 10 15.45 7.66 0.06
C LEU A 10 16.38 7.34 -1.12
N SER A 11 17.45 8.13 -1.25
CA SER A 11 18.57 7.83 -2.15
C SER A 11 19.31 6.55 -1.72
N ALA A 12 20.16 6.00 -2.58
CA ALA A 12 20.89 4.77 -2.28
C ALA A 12 21.81 4.88 -1.05
N SER A 13 22.43 6.04 -0.81
CA SER A 13 23.24 6.28 0.39
C SER A 13 22.38 6.35 1.64
N GLN A 14 21.25 7.06 1.58
CA GLN A 14 20.29 7.16 2.67
C GLN A 14 19.66 5.80 3.00
N LYS A 15 19.32 4.98 2.00
CA LYS A 15 18.83 3.60 2.21
C LYS A 15 19.82 2.75 3.01
N ARG A 16 21.13 2.86 2.71
CA ARG A 16 22.18 2.18 3.50
C ARG A 16 22.28 2.70 4.93
N GLN A 17 22.13 4.01 5.14
CA GLN A 17 22.12 4.59 6.49
C GLN A 17 20.90 4.12 7.28
N ALA A 18 19.71 4.18 6.67
CA ALA A 18 18.45 3.70 7.21
C ALA A 18 18.52 2.24 7.64
N GLN A 19 19.05 1.35 6.79
CA GLN A 19 19.23 -0.07 7.09
C GLN A 19 20.13 -0.30 8.31
N ARG A 20 21.24 0.44 8.44
CA ARG A 20 22.09 0.35 9.64
C ARG A 20 21.39 0.81 10.91
N LEU A 21 20.50 1.79 10.78
CA LEU A 21 19.80 2.38 11.93
C LEU A 21 18.70 1.46 12.46
N VAL A 22 18.01 0.72 11.58
CA VAL A 22 16.93 -0.20 11.97
C VAL A 22 17.39 -1.65 12.19
N GLY A 23 18.61 -1.99 11.77
CA GLY A 23 19.21 -3.31 11.99
C GLY A 23 18.44 -4.42 11.26
N ASP A 24 17.99 -5.42 12.02
CA ASP A 24 17.25 -6.59 11.50
C ASP A 24 15.77 -6.30 11.21
N LEU A 25 15.28 -5.10 11.57
CA LEU A 25 13.91 -4.71 11.27
C LEU A 25 13.75 -4.40 9.77
N GLN A 26 12.52 -4.55 9.28
CA GLN A 26 12.18 -4.19 7.92
C GLN A 26 12.19 -2.65 7.74
N PRO A 27 13.08 -2.10 6.91
CA PRO A 27 13.22 -0.66 6.77
C PRO A 27 12.00 0.01 6.12
N GLU A 28 11.24 -0.72 5.30
CA GLU A 28 10.03 -0.20 4.65
C GLU A 28 8.94 0.19 5.66
N TRP A 29 8.94 -0.40 6.86
CA TRP A 29 7.99 -0.10 7.95
C TRP A 29 8.42 1.07 8.84
N HIS A 30 9.30 1.94 8.34
CA HIS A 30 9.75 3.13 9.01
C HIS A 30 9.70 4.33 8.06
N CYS A 31 9.39 5.50 8.62
CA CYS A 31 9.71 6.77 8.00
C CYS A 31 11.05 7.28 8.54
N TYR A 32 11.73 8.07 7.73
CA TYR A 32 13.08 8.53 8.02
C TYR A 32 13.16 10.04 7.99
N LEU A 33 13.70 10.61 9.07
CA LEU A 33 13.97 12.03 9.16
C LEU A 33 15.36 12.32 8.56
N THR A 34 15.41 13.12 7.51
CA THR A 34 16.66 13.55 6.88
C THR A 34 17.06 14.93 7.38
N GLY A 35 18.36 15.13 7.61
CA GLY A 35 18.95 16.41 8.04
C GLY A 35 19.27 17.36 6.89
N ALA A 36 19.77 18.56 7.23
CA ALA A 36 20.21 19.54 6.23
C ALA A 36 21.35 19.04 5.31
N GLY A 37 22.17 18.09 5.79
CA GLY A 37 23.21 17.41 5.03
C GLY A 37 22.74 16.20 4.23
N ALA A 38 21.43 15.96 4.13
CA ALA A 38 20.80 14.76 3.54
C ALA A 38 21.10 13.43 4.27
N ASP A 39 21.76 13.46 5.42
CA ASP A 39 21.92 12.28 6.27
C ASP A 39 20.60 11.85 6.93
N VAL A 40 20.40 10.55 7.06
CA VAL A 40 19.30 9.95 7.85
C VAL A 40 19.64 10.07 9.32
N ILE A 41 18.87 10.88 10.04
CA ILE A 41 19.06 11.18 11.46
C ILE A 41 18.33 10.17 12.33
N GLN A 42 17.12 9.79 11.93
CA GLN A 42 16.21 9.01 12.76
C GLN A 42 15.30 8.12 11.90
N ALA A 43 14.99 6.93 12.40
CA ALA A 43 13.87 6.12 11.94
C ALA A 43 12.71 6.24 12.92
N LEU A 44 11.50 6.37 12.38
CA LEU A 44 10.25 6.46 13.09
C LEU A 44 9.40 5.27 12.63
N PRO A 45 9.05 4.32 13.51
CA PRO A 45 8.25 3.17 13.12
C PRO A 45 6.87 3.62 12.66
N LEU A 46 6.42 3.06 11.54
CA LEU A 46 5.07 3.23 11.05
C LEU A 46 4.10 2.36 11.85
N GLN A 47 2.89 2.86 12.09
CA GLN A 47 1.84 2.14 12.79
C GLN A 47 0.72 1.79 11.79
N PRO A 48 0.66 0.54 11.32
CA PRO A 48 -0.41 0.10 10.42
C PRO A 48 -1.77 0.14 11.12
N ILE A 49 -2.77 0.72 10.46
CA ILE A 49 -4.18 0.63 10.87
C ILE A 49 -4.89 -0.54 10.18
N VAL A 50 -4.26 -1.11 9.14
CA VAL A 50 -4.72 -2.30 8.41
C VAL A 50 -3.65 -3.39 8.50
N ARG A 51 -4.04 -4.59 8.94
CA ARG A 51 -3.19 -5.79 8.85
C ARG A 51 -3.12 -6.26 7.40
N THR A 52 -1.91 -6.47 6.87
CA THR A 52 -1.69 -6.84 5.47
C THR A 52 -1.69 -8.34 5.20
N GLY A 53 -1.48 -9.16 6.23
CA GLY A 53 -1.35 -10.60 6.06
C GLY A 53 -0.27 -10.96 5.01
N ALA A 54 -0.54 -11.98 4.20
CA ALA A 54 0.34 -12.37 3.11
C ALA A 54 0.22 -11.41 1.92
N ILE A 55 1.35 -10.82 1.52
CA ILE A 55 1.42 -9.97 0.33
C ILE A 55 1.47 -10.86 -0.93
N ARG A 56 0.54 -10.65 -1.85
CA ARG A 56 0.39 -11.43 -3.09
C ARG A 56 0.50 -10.51 -4.30
N LEU A 57 1.38 -10.84 -5.23
CA LEU A 57 1.36 -10.27 -6.57
C LEU A 57 1.84 -11.29 -7.61
N SER A 58 1.40 -11.15 -8.85
CA SER A 58 1.83 -11.99 -9.96
C SER A 58 3.22 -11.60 -10.47
N ASP A 59 3.91 -12.53 -11.12
CA ASP A 59 5.23 -12.25 -11.72
C ASP A 59 5.15 -11.15 -12.79
N ALA A 60 4.04 -11.07 -13.52
CA ALA A 60 3.80 -10.00 -14.49
C ALA A 60 3.71 -8.62 -13.81
N ALA A 61 2.95 -8.52 -12.70
CA ALA A 61 2.86 -7.29 -11.93
C ALA A 61 4.22 -6.90 -11.33
N ARG A 62 4.98 -7.90 -10.84
CA ARG A 62 6.34 -7.70 -10.33
C ARG A 62 7.29 -7.19 -11.40
N ALA A 63 7.26 -7.77 -12.60
CA ALA A 63 8.09 -7.34 -13.72
C ALA A 63 7.80 -5.89 -14.11
N GLN A 64 6.52 -5.49 -14.13
CA GLN A 64 6.12 -4.13 -14.45
C GLN A 64 6.56 -3.12 -13.39
N LEU A 65 6.45 -3.46 -12.09
CA LEU A 65 7.00 -2.63 -11.01
C LEU A 65 8.51 -2.43 -11.15
N VAL A 66 9.25 -3.50 -11.44
CA VAL A 66 10.70 -3.44 -11.63
C VAL A 66 11.07 -2.58 -12.84
N ALA A 67 10.33 -2.67 -13.95
CA ALA A 67 10.54 -1.84 -15.13
C ALA A 67 10.41 -0.34 -14.83
N GLU A 68 9.53 0.01 -13.89
CA GLU A 68 9.32 1.38 -13.40
C GLU A 68 10.26 1.74 -12.22
N GLY A 69 11.18 0.84 -11.83
CA GLY A 69 12.11 1.05 -10.72
C GLY A 69 11.45 1.06 -9.33
N ARG A 70 10.24 0.53 -9.21
CA ARG A 70 9.44 0.54 -7.97
C ARG A 70 9.29 -0.85 -7.37
N ARG A 71 8.82 -0.90 -6.13
CA ARG A 71 8.61 -2.16 -5.38
C ARG A 71 7.22 -2.19 -4.77
N GLU A 72 6.67 -3.37 -4.58
CA GLU A 72 5.32 -3.55 -4.02
C GLU A 72 5.18 -2.93 -2.62
N MET A 73 6.24 -3.00 -1.80
CA MET A 73 6.23 -2.53 -0.42
C MET A 73 5.97 -1.03 -0.28
N GLU A 74 6.36 -0.24 -1.28
CA GLU A 74 6.04 1.19 -1.34
C GLU A 74 4.53 1.45 -1.22
N PHE A 75 3.73 0.65 -1.92
CA PHE A 75 2.29 0.81 -1.97
C PHE A 75 1.60 0.09 -0.82
N VAL A 76 2.11 -1.07 -0.42
CA VAL A 76 1.57 -1.84 0.71
C VAL A 76 1.69 -1.06 2.01
N VAL A 77 2.83 -0.43 2.27
CA VAL A 77 3.04 0.36 3.50
C VAL A 77 2.07 1.54 3.54
N ARG A 78 1.97 2.31 2.44
CA ARG A 78 1.03 3.44 2.33
C ARG A 78 -0.41 2.98 2.55
N HIS A 79 -0.81 1.89 1.90
CA HIS A 79 -2.13 1.28 2.09
C HIS A 79 -2.39 0.91 3.56
N ALA A 80 -1.41 0.28 4.22
CA ALA A 80 -1.56 -0.26 5.56
C ALA A 80 -1.67 0.82 6.65
N ILE A 81 -1.03 1.98 6.46
CA ILE A 81 -1.08 3.10 7.42
C ILE A 81 -2.21 4.09 7.13
N GLY A 82 -3.01 3.87 6.10
CA GLY A 82 -4.10 4.77 5.72
C GLY A 82 -3.68 5.95 4.83
N ASP A 83 -2.48 5.93 4.25
CA ASP A 83 -2.11 6.89 3.20
C ASP A 83 -2.80 6.49 1.88
N TRP A 84 -4.07 6.89 1.78
CA TRP A 84 -4.93 6.70 0.61
C TRP A 84 -5.13 8.01 -0.17
N SER A 85 -4.16 8.92 -0.09
CA SER A 85 -4.23 10.27 -0.66
C SER A 85 -4.51 10.34 -2.17
N GLU A 86 -4.34 9.23 -2.90
CA GLU A 86 -4.52 9.13 -4.35
C GLU A 86 -5.89 8.54 -4.78
N ILE A 87 -6.78 8.23 -3.83
CA ILE A 87 -8.17 7.82 -4.11
C ILE A 87 -9.17 8.92 -3.72
N PRO A 88 -10.38 8.95 -4.32
CA PRO A 88 -11.41 9.93 -3.97
C PRO A 88 -11.79 9.87 -2.48
N ALA A 89 -12.20 11.00 -1.90
CA ALA A 89 -12.57 11.08 -0.49
C ALA A 89 -13.69 10.12 -0.09
N THR A 90 -14.63 9.83 -1.01
CA THR A 90 -15.68 8.82 -0.81
C THR A 90 -15.12 7.42 -0.59
N GLU A 91 -14.07 7.05 -1.33
CA GLU A 91 -13.40 5.76 -1.20
C GLU A 91 -12.52 5.70 0.05
N GLN A 92 -11.92 6.81 0.47
CA GLN A 92 -11.21 6.90 1.75
C GLN A 92 -12.18 6.67 2.92
N ALA A 93 -13.36 7.29 2.89
CA ALA A 93 -14.40 7.06 3.88
C ALA A 93 -14.92 5.61 3.85
N ALA A 94 -15.09 5.02 2.67
CA ALA A 94 -15.45 3.61 2.52
C ALA A 94 -14.41 2.67 3.14
N ASN A 95 -13.11 2.96 3.00
CA ASN A 95 -12.06 2.18 3.66
C ASN A 95 -12.12 2.28 5.19
N HIS A 96 -12.45 3.45 5.76
CA HIS A 96 -12.67 3.58 7.20
C HIS A 96 -13.83 2.72 7.67
N LEU A 97 -14.97 2.75 6.96
CA LEU A 97 -16.11 1.89 7.26
C LEU A 97 -15.74 0.40 7.12
N ALA A 98 -15.00 0.04 6.07
CA ALA A 98 -14.55 -1.34 5.87
C ALA A 98 -13.59 -1.85 6.95
N ILE A 99 -12.86 -0.97 7.65
CA ILE A 99 -12.07 -1.37 8.83
C ILE A 99 -13.00 -1.80 9.96
N GLU A 100 -14.07 -1.04 10.21
CA GLU A 100 -15.04 -1.27 11.28
C GLU A 100 -15.95 -2.48 11.00
N GLU A 101 -16.36 -2.66 9.74
CA GLU A 101 -17.31 -3.69 9.30
C GLU A 101 -16.62 -4.95 8.75
N GLU A 102 -15.29 -5.07 8.91
CA GLU A 102 -14.49 -6.17 8.35
C GLU A 102 -14.65 -6.34 6.81
N GLY A 103 -14.93 -5.24 6.10
CA GLY A 103 -15.05 -5.20 4.64
C GLY A 103 -13.70 -5.22 3.92
N VAL A 104 -13.71 -5.32 2.58
CA VAL A 104 -12.49 -5.20 1.76
C VAL A 104 -12.00 -3.75 1.77
N ILE A 105 -10.70 -3.57 1.97
CA ILE A 105 -10.04 -2.25 1.92
C ILE A 105 -9.28 -2.15 0.61
N ALA A 106 -9.42 -1.03 -0.09
CA ALA A 106 -8.82 -0.84 -1.39
C ALA A 106 -8.18 0.54 -1.55
N SER A 107 -6.99 0.59 -2.14
CA SER A 107 -6.36 1.84 -2.55
C SER A 107 -5.77 1.71 -3.95
N ARG A 108 -5.51 2.86 -4.60
CA ARG A 108 -4.68 2.90 -5.80
C ARG A 108 -3.61 3.97 -5.72
N PHE A 109 -2.56 3.78 -6.50
CA PHE A 109 -1.42 4.69 -6.60
C PHE A 109 -0.91 4.76 -8.02
N ALA A 110 -0.49 5.94 -8.47
CA ALA A 110 -0.03 6.15 -9.83
C ALA A 110 1.21 5.30 -10.12
N LEU A 111 1.26 4.66 -11.29
CA LEU A 111 2.43 3.97 -11.81
C LEU A 111 2.77 4.58 -13.18
N GLY A 112 3.56 5.66 -13.16
CA GLY A 112 3.82 6.46 -14.35
C GLY A 112 2.53 7.10 -14.91
N ALA A 113 2.56 7.46 -16.18
CA ALA A 113 1.44 8.16 -16.84
C ALA A 113 0.28 7.24 -17.29
N ALA A 114 0.54 5.93 -17.43
CA ALA A 114 -0.36 5.02 -18.14
C ALA A 114 -0.91 3.87 -17.29
N ALA A 115 -0.49 3.74 -16.04
CA ALA A 115 -0.88 2.62 -15.17
C ALA A 115 -1.20 3.06 -13.73
N TRP A 116 -1.95 2.21 -13.05
CA TRP A 116 -2.24 2.31 -11.62
C TRP A 116 -1.80 1.01 -10.94
N ILE A 117 -1.25 1.14 -9.73
CA ILE A 117 -1.19 0.04 -8.76
C ILE A 117 -2.48 0.05 -7.96
N TYR A 118 -3.11 -1.11 -7.83
CA TYR A 118 -4.19 -1.34 -6.88
C TYR A 118 -3.69 -2.24 -5.76
N VAL A 119 -3.96 -1.83 -4.53
CA VAL A 119 -3.67 -2.60 -3.32
C VAL A 119 -4.98 -2.90 -2.63
N THR A 120 -5.27 -4.18 -2.41
CA THR A 120 -6.52 -4.62 -1.78
C THR A 120 -6.24 -5.57 -0.63
N THR A 121 -6.79 -5.28 0.53
CA THR A 121 -6.72 -6.17 1.69
C THR A 121 -8.08 -6.82 1.90
N GLN A 122 -8.10 -8.15 1.91
CA GLN A 122 -9.34 -8.91 2.05
C GLN A 122 -9.98 -8.73 3.43
N ALA A 123 -11.28 -8.98 3.53
CA ALA A 123 -12.09 -8.87 4.75
C ALA A 123 -11.42 -9.53 5.97
N ASP A 124 -10.95 -10.76 5.80
CA ASP A 124 -10.28 -11.57 6.82
C ASP A 124 -8.87 -11.05 7.24
N ARG A 125 -8.35 -10.04 6.53
CA ARG A 125 -7.00 -9.47 6.70
C ARG A 125 -5.87 -10.49 6.56
N GLN A 126 -6.12 -11.63 5.92
CA GLN A 126 -5.12 -12.70 5.73
C GLN A 126 -4.26 -12.46 4.48
N ALA A 127 -4.72 -11.62 3.54
CA ALA A 127 -4.00 -11.33 2.33
C ALA A 127 -4.20 -9.89 1.83
N THR A 128 -3.09 -9.30 1.37
CA THR A 128 -3.06 -8.07 0.60
C THR A 128 -2.61 -8.38 -0.82
N HIS A 129 -3.44 -8.07 -1.80
CA HIS A 129 -3.12 -8.26 -3.22
C HIS A 129 -2.64 -6.95 -3.84
N VAL A 130 -1.54 -7.03 -4.58
CA VAL A 130 -1.00 -5.93 -5.37
C VAL A 130 -1.18 -6.29 -6.85
N THR A 131 -1.87 -5.44 -7.58
CA THR A 131 -2.12 -5.64 -9.02
C THR A 131 -1.78 -4.37 -9.78
N VAL A 132 -1.35 -4.54 -11.03
CA VAL A 132 -1.14 -3.42 -11.95
C VAL A 132 -2.29 -3.41 -12.94
N GLY A 133 -2.97 -2.27 -13.05
CA GLY A 133 -4.03 -2.06 -14.02
C GLY A 133 -3.72 -0.87 -14.93
N ARG A 134 -4.47 -0.79 -16.04
CA ARG A 134 -4.41 0.38 -16.93
C ARG A 134 -4.88 1.65 -16.22
N ALA A 135 -4.41 2.80 -16.70
CA ALA A 135 -4.96 4.09 -16.31
C ALA A 135 -6.48 4.13 -16.53
N ILE A 136 -7.22 4.44 -15.48
CA ILE A 136 -8.62 4.88 -15.52
C ILE A 136 -8.69 6.32 -15.00
N GLU A 137 -9.79 7.03 -15.28
CA GLU A 137 -10.05 8.38 -14.79
C GLU A 137 -9.80 8.50 -13.27
N ARG A 138 -9.30 9.66 -12.83
CA ARG A 138 -8.90 9.89 -11.43
C ARG A 138 -10.07 9.86 -10.44
N ASP A 139 -11.29 10.12 -10.92
CA ASP A 139 -12.49 10.07 -10.08
C ASP A 139 -13.19 8.71 -10.15
N ARG A 140 -12.75 7.82 -11.05
CA ARG A 140 -13.26 6.46 -11.17
C ARG A 140 -12.42 5.52 -10.32
N PHE A 141 -13.09 4.80 -9.41
CA PHE A 141 -12.48 3.74 -8.61
C PHE A 141 -13.19 2.39 -8.87
N PRO A 142 -12.47 1.28 -9.05
CA PRO A 142 -13.10 -0.02 -9.27
C PRO A 142 -13.81 -0.52 -8.02
N VAL A 143 -14.91 -1.24 -8.19
CA VAL A 143 -15.53 -1.98 -7.09
C VAL A 143 -14.73 -3.25 -6.84
N PHE A 144 -14.27 -3.42 -5.60
CA PHE A 144 -13.65 -4.65 -5.13
C PHE A 144 -14.67 -5.40 -4.29
N ALA A 145 -15.32 -6.41 -4.86
CA ALA A 145 -16.30 -7.21 -4.13
C ALA A 145 -15.60 -7.96 -3.00
N ALA A 146 -16.26 -8.04 -1.84
CA ALA A 146 -15.92 -9.06 -0.86
C ALA A 146 -16.08 -10.45 -1.52
N PRO A 147 -15.18 -11.42 -1.26
CA PRO A 147 -15.46 -12.80 -1.62
C PRO A 147 -16.83 -13.15 -1.02
N GLY A 148 -17.74 -13.59 -1.90
CA GLY A 148 -19.15 -13.74 -1.57
C GLY A 148 -19.31 -14.53 -0.29
N HIS A 149 -20.04 -13.95 0.67
CA HIS A 149 -20.74 -14.77 1.65
C HIS A 149 -21.64 -15.68 0.81
N ASP A 150 -21.32 -16.98 0.76
CA ASP A 150 -22.10 -17.96 0.02
C ASP A 150 -23.56 -17.70 0.32
N SER A 151 -24.28 -17.26 -0.71
CA SER A 151 -25.72 -17.18 -0.70
C SER A 151 -26.17 -18.62 -0.69
N HIS A 152 -26.26 -19.22 0.49
CA HIS A 152 -26.84 -20.53 0.68
C HIS A 152 -28.25 -20.46 0.11
N GLY A 153 -28.40 -21.04 -1.08
CA GLY A 153 -29.69 -21.26 -1.69
C GLY A 153 -30.51 -22.15 -0.77
N ALA A 154 -31.56 -21.59 -0.19
CA ALA A 154 -32.78 -22.31 0.09
C ALA A 154 -33.81 -21.73 -0.87
N VAL A 155 -33.78 -22.15 -2.15
CA VAL A 155 -34.72 -23.15 -2.69
C VAL A 155 -36.02 -23.16 -1.91
N GLY A 156 -36.99 -22.43 -2.45
CA GLY A 156 -38.39 -22.65 -2.10
C GLY A 156 -38.82 -24.04 -2.56
N SER A 157 -39.52 -24.74 -1.67
CA SER A 157 -40.62 -25.67 -1.94
C SER A 157 -41.42 -25.79 -0.66
#